data_AF-A0A399SPK3-F1
#
_entry.id   AF-A0A399SPK3-F1
#
_cell.length_a   1.000
_cell.length_b   1.000
_cell.length_c   1.000
_cell.angle_alpha   90.00
_cell.angle_beta   90.00
_cell.angle_gamma   90.00
#
_symmetry.space_group_name_H-M   'P 1'
#
loop_
_entity.id
_entity.type
_entity.pdbx_description
1 polymer ?
#
loop_
_entity_poly.entity_id
_entity_poly.type
_entity_poly.pdbx_seq_one_letter_code
_entity_poly.pdbx_strand_id
1 'polypeptide(L)'
;MNQPSATVIADSTYESGVRLTTLEVRFHRFMLPQFNSHRVFSRNSSSSRAVPVSRQLSSMSVGQAEPLAWPAERRGMQGGDALEDAETVKGIWRDIGRFAMDRAADLQAAGLHKSVTNRVLEPFMWHTSVVTSTAWDNFFLQRDSELAQPEVRALAKAMSDARSGSVPRQLPAGGWHLPYVTDRDVEEDGARGDLLARISAARCARTSYLTHDGNADPEADLKLFDKLVSADPPHWSPLEHVATPWPENRNKGELRFTDRNGRQHDLPLEHLPRVGNLLAWRSLRTEVEASKGARTFA
;
A
#
# COMPACT_ATOMS: atom_id res chain seq x y z
N MET A 1 4.56 18.54 3.78
CA MET A 1 5.01 17.75 2.60
C MET A 1 3.87 17.76 1.58
N ASN A 2 4.09 18.37 0.42
CA ASN A 2 3.07 18.54 -0.64
C ASN A 2 3.30 17.61 -1.83
N GLN A 3 4.01 16.50 -1.63
CA GLN A 3 4.33 15.53 -2.69
C GLN A 3 4.11 14.11 -2.19
N PRO A 4 3.81 13.16 -3.10
CA PRO A 4 3.82 11.74 -2.77
C PRO A 4 5.18 11.31 -2.19
N SER A 5 5.16 10.36 -1.26
CA SER A 5 6.36 9.84 -0.62
C SER A 5 6.28 8.32 -0.49
N ALA A 6 7.44 7.70 -0.36
CA ALA A 6 7.58 6.28 -0.09
C ALA A 6 8.72 6.04 0.89
N THR A 7 8.52 5.11 1.82
CA THR A 7 9.54 4.69 2.79
C THR A 7 9.58 3.17 2.79
N VAL A 8 10.78 2.61 2.64
CA VAL A 8 10.99 1.16 2.81
C VAL A 8 10.89 0.84 4.30
N ILE A 9 9.89 0.05 4.66
CA ILE A 9 9.65 -0.37 6.05
C ILE A 9 10.07 -1.83 6.31
N ALA A 10 10.31 -2.60 5.25
CA ALA A 10 11.08 -3.85 5.28
C ALA A 10 11.55 -4.18 3.87
N ASP A 11 12.74 -4.76 3.76
CA ASP A 11 13.31 -5.20 2.49
C ASP A 11 14.20 -6.41 2.71
N SER A 12 13.95 -7.47 1.94
CA SER A 12 14.56 -8.77 2.21
C SER A 12 14.87 -9.55 0.94
N THR A 13 15.92 -10.35 1.01
CA THR A 13 16.31 -11.34 0.01
C THR A 13 16.54 -12.68 0.68
N TYR A 14 16.46 -13.74 -0.12
CA TYR A 14 16.86 -15.09 0.27
C TYR A 14 17.81 -15.65 -0.82
N GLU A 15 18.46 -16.79 -0.58
CA GLU A 15 19.41 -17.45 -1.52
C GLU A 15 18.86 -17.58 -2.94
N SER A 16 17.54 -17.68 -3.05
CA SER A 16 16.82 -17.71 -4.32
C SER A 16 17.08 -16.46 -5.19
N GLY A 17 17.34 -15.29 -4.59
CA GLY A 17 17.60 -14.02 -5.26
C GLY A 17 16.36 -13.14 -5.51
N VAL A 18 15.14 -13.60 -5.20
CA VAL A 18 13.93 -12.75 -5.34
C VAL A 18 13.80 -11.82 -4.14
N ARG A 19 13.93 -10.51 -4.42
CA ARG A 19 13.76 -9.42 -3.44
C ARG A 19 12.28 -9.20 -3.12
N LEU A 20 11.94 -9.19 -1.83
CA LEU A 20 10.65 -8.80 -1.30
C LEU A 20 10.80 -7.46 -0.60
N THR A 21 10.01 -6.48 -1.02
CA THR A 21 10.01 -5.15 -0.40
C THR A 21 8.62 -4.83 0.12
N THR A 22 8.55 -4.19 1.28
CA THR A 22 7.36 -3.52 1.80
C THR A 22 7.61 -2.03 1.92
N LEU A 23 6.71 -1.23 1.34
CA LEU A 23 6.75 0.23 1.37
C LEU A 23 5.55 0.76 2.15
N GLU A 24 5.77 1.77 2.99
CA GLU A 24 4.73 2.72 3.35
C GLU A 24 4.74 3.84 2.30
N VAL A 25 3.58 4.11 1.70
CA VAL A 25 3.43 5.14 0.67
C VAL A 25 2.38 6.15 1.08
N ARG A 26 2.63 7.43 0.77
CA ARG A 26 1.68 8.52 0.93
C ARG A 26 1.44 9.19 -0.42
N PHE A 27 0.18 9.38 -0.80
CA PHE A 27 -0.19 9.96 -2.10
C PHE A 27 -1.60 10.57 -2.07
N HIS A 28 -2.01 11.22 -3.15
CA HIS A 28 -3.33 11.82 -3.29
C HIS A 28 -4.44 10.78 -3.24
N ARG A 29 -5.46 10.96 -2.39
CA ARG A 29 -6.52 9.97 -2.19
C ARG A 29 -7.31 9.66 -3.47
N PHE A 30 -7.47 10.63 -4.36
CA PHE A 30 -8.10 10.45 -5.68
C PHE A 30 -7.32 9.53 -6.62
N MET A 31 -6.04 9.24 -6.35
CA MET A 31 -5.22 8.30 -7.14
C MET A 31 -5.38 6.85 -6.70
N LEU A 32 -6.09 6.57 -5.61
CA LEU A 32 -6.28 5.21 -5.09
C LEU A 32 -6.82 4.23 -6.15
N PRO A 33 -7.80 4.58 -7.02
CA PRO A 33 -8.26 3.65 -8.06
C PRO A 33 -7.15 3.22 -9.03
N GLN A 34 -6.28 4.15 -9.45
CA GLN A 34 -5.17 3.84 -10.34
C GLN A 34 -4.13 2.97 -9.66
N PHE A 35 -3.77 3.30 -8.41
CA PHE A 35 -2.85 2.48 -7.61
C PHE A 35 -3.42 1.05 -7.42
N ASN A 36 -4.73 0.94 -7.19
CA ASN A 36 -5.39 -0.34 -6.94
C ASN A 36 -5.52 -1.27 -8.15
N SER A 37 -5.32 -0.76 -9.37
CA SER A 37 -5.32 -1.58 -10.59
C SER A 37 -4.13 -2.55 -10.67
N HIS A 38 -3.08 -2.33 -9.89
CA HIS A 38 -1.89 -3.20 -9.83
C HIS A 38 -2.14 -4.37 -8.89
N ARG A 39 -2.68 -5.45 -9.45
CA ARG A 39 -3.13 -6.64 -8.71
C ARG A 39 -2.02 -7.41 -8.00
N VAL A 40 -0.78 -7.28 -8.47
CA VAL A 40 0.40 -7.96 -7.89
C VAL A 40 0.81 -7.42 -6.52
N PHE A 41 0.16 -6.35 -6.05
CA PHE A 41 0.43 -5.72 -4.77
C PHE A 41 -0.49 -6.25 -3.66
N SER A 42 0.10 -6.81 -2.60
CA SER A 42 -0.57 -6.97 -1.30
C SER A 42 -0.64 -5.60 -0.62
N ARG A 43 -1.80 -5.22 -0.08
CA ARG A 43 -2.06 -3.84 0.36
C ARG A 43 -2.90 -3.75 1.63
N ASN A 44 -2.51 -2.83 2.50
CA ASN A 44 -3.36 -2.25 3.53
C ASN A 44 -3.47 -0.74 3.32
N SER A 45 -4.69 -0.26 3.12
CA SER A 45 -5.00 1.11 2.74
C SER A 45 -5.76 1.80 3.87
N SER A 46 -5.40 3.05 4.19
CA SER A 46 -6.07 3.80 5.26
C SER A 46 -7.55 4.04 4.93
N SER A 47 -8.44 3.68 5.86
CA SER A 47 -9.87 3.70 5.59
C SER A 47 -10.52 4.99 6.08
N SER A 48 -11.12 5.76 5.16
CA SER A 48 -11.95 6.92 5.50
C SER A 48 -13.15 6.53 6.38
N ARG A 49 -13.58 5.26 6.37
CA ARG A 49 -14.63 4.75 7.27
C ARG A 49 -14.14 4.54 8.70
N ALA A 50 -12.84 4.29 8.88
CA ALA A 50 -12.26 4.01 10.19
C ALA A 50 -11.89 5.31 10.93
N VAL A 51 -11.37 6.31 10.22
CA VAL A 51 -10.86 7.56 10.80
C VAL A 51 -12.00 8.52 11.18
N PRO A 52 -12.00 9.10 12.40
CA PRO A 52 -12.98 10.13 12.79
C PRO A 52 -12.97 11.35 11.86
N VAL A 53 -14.15 11.95 11.62
CA VAL A 53 -14.30 13.14 10.75
C VAL A 53 -13.44 14.30 11.27
N SER A 54 -13.47 14.57 12.57
CA SER A 54 -12.66 15.63 13.19
C SER A 54 -11.17 15.49 12.88
N ARG A 55 -10.64 14.26 12.89
CA ARG A 55 -9.22 14.00 12.55
C ARG A 55 -8.92 14.27 11.08
N GLN A 56 -9.85 13.98 10.18
CA GLN A 56 -9.70 14.31 8.75
C GLN A 56 -9.72 15.82 8.53
N LEU A 57 -10.66 16.52 9.18
CA LEU A 57 -10.75 17.98 9.12
C LEU A 57 -9.44 18.62 9.62
N SER A 58 -8.94 18.21 10.79
CA SER A 58 -7.66 18.69 11.32
C SER A 58 -6.49 18.43 10.36
N SER A 59 -6.43 17.24 9.74
CA SER A 59 -5.38 16.93 8.76
C SER A 59 -5.45 17.85 7.53
N MET A 60 -6.65 18.15 7.04
CA MET A 60 -6.84 19.01 5.87
C MET A 60 -6.59 20.49 6.19
N SER A 61 -6.84 20.94 7.42
CA SER A 61 -6.49 22.29 7.87
C SER A 61 -4.98 22.55 7.86
N VAL A 62 -4.15 21.52 8.09
CA VAL A 62 -2.69 21.63 7.97
C VAL A 62 -2.26 21.70 6.50
N GLY A 63 -2.97 20.99 5.62
CA GLY A 63 -2.74 21.04 4.19
C GLY A 63 -3.62 20.05 3.42
N GLN A 64 -4.43 20.57 2.51
CA GLN A 64 -5.18 19.76 1.56
C GLN A 64 -4.29 19.21 0.45
N ALA A 65 -4.69 18.08 -0.12
CA ALA A 65 -4.04 17.51 -1.28
C ALA A 65 -4.47 18.27 -2.54
N GLU A 66 -3.51 18.65 -3.38
CA GLU A 66 -3.70 19.47 -4.59
C GLU A 66 -3.04 18.78 -5.78
N PRO A 67 -3.63 18.85 -7.00
CA PRO A 67 -2.96 18.40 -8.21
C PRO A 67 -1.52 18.93 -8.34
N LEU A 68 -0.59 18.04 -8.72
CA LEU A 68 0.81 18.39 -8.96
C LEU A 68 1.00 19.18 -10.26
N ALA A 69 0.04 19.09 -11.18
CA ALA A 69 0.03 19.86 -12.41
C ALA A 69 -1.37 20.43 -12.68
N TRP A 70 -1.39 21.55 -13.40
CA TRP A 70 -2.60 22.31 -13.76
C TRP A 70 -2.65 22.51 -15.28
N PRO A 71 -2.78 21.42 -16.04
CA PRO A 71 -2.73 21.49 -17.50
C PRO A 71 -4.03 22.06 -18.08
N ALA A 72 -3.92 22.72 -19.23
CA ALA A 72 -5.05 23.16 -20.03
C ALA A 72 -5.80 21.96 -20.64
N GLU A 73 -7.07 22.15 -20.96
CA GLU A 73 -7.90 21.13 -21.60
C GLU A 73 -7.40 20.81 -23.01
N ARG A 74 -7.33 19.51 -23.35
CA ARG A 74 -7.09 19.02 -24.71
C ARG A 74 -7.78 17.69 -24.95
N ARG A 75 -8.07 17.38 -26.21
CA ARG A 75 -8.66 16.08 -26.60
C ARG A 75 -7.75 14.92 -26.17
N GLY A 76 -8.35 13.89 -25.58
CA GLY A 76 -7.67 12.68 -25.14
C GLY A 76 -7.62 12.56 -23.61
N MET A 77 -6.78 11.65 -23.11
CA MET A 77 -6.67 11.38 -21.66
C MET A 77 -5.62 12.25 -20.94
N GLN A 78 -4.79 12.98 -21.69
CA GLN A 78 -3.67 13.75 -21.13
C GLN A 78 -4.00 15.24 -21.17
N GLY A 79 -3.68 15.98 -20.11
CA GLY A 79 -3.85 17.44 -20.10
C GLY A 79 -2.74 18.15 -20.87
N GLY A 80 -3.05 19.29 -21.52
CA GLY A 80 -2.15 20.07 -22.37
C GLY A 80 -1.05 20.83 -21.64
N ASP A 81 -0.61 21.94 -22.23
CA ASP A 81 0.37 22.83 -21.60
C ASP A 81 -0.17 23.44 -20.31
N ALA A 82 0.71 23.92 -19.44
CA ALA A 82 0.29 24.55 -18.19
C ALA A 82 -0.61 25.78 -18.48
N LEU A 83 -1.65 25.97 -17.67
CA LEU A 83 -2.47 27.17 -17.73
C LEU A 83 -1.62 28.42 -17.44
N GLU A 84 -1.86 29.50 -18.19
CA GLU A 84 -1.20 30.80 -17.98
C GLU A 84 -1.49 31.35 -16.57
N ASP A 85 -2.73 31.23 -16.11
CA ASP A 85 -3.17 31.64 -14.76
C ASP A 85 -3.49 30.42 -13.87
N ALA A 86 -2.49 29.58 -13.61
CA ALA A 86 -2.66 28.41 -12.75
C ALA A 86 -2.98 28.78 -11.28
N GLU A 87 -2.63 29.98 -10.80
CA GLU A 87 -2.83 30.34 -9.39
C GLU A 87 -4.30 30.65 -9.09
N THR A 88 -5.02 31.32 -9.99
CA THR A 88 -6.47 31.49 -9.87
C THR A 88 -7.19 30.15 -9.78
N VAL A 89 -6.83 29.18 -10.64
CA VAL A 89 -7.47 27.85 -10.66
C VAL A 89 -7.12 27.03 -9.41
N LYS A 90 -5.88 27.11 -8.91
CA LYS A 90 -5.52 26.55 -7.60
C LYS A 90 -6.35 27.16 -6.48
N GLY A 91 -6.58 28.48 -6.50
CA GLY A 91 -7.46 29.17 -5.57
C GLY A 91 -8.85 28.53 -5.54
N ILE A 92 -9.47 28.35 -6.71
CA ILE A 92 -10.78 27.70 -6.84
C ILE A 92 -10.77 26.29 -6.24
N TRP A 93 -9.76 25.48 -6.54
CA TRP A 93 -9.63 24.13 -5.96
C TRP A 93 -9.58 24.17 -4.43
N ARG A 94 -8.77 25.08 -3.88
CA ARG A 94 -8.64 25.26 -2.44
C ARG A 94 -9.95 25.71 -1.80
N ASP A 95 -10.73 26.52 -2.50
CA ASP A 95 -12.03 27.02 -2.03
C ASP A 95 -13.06 25.90 -1.97
N ILE A 96 -13.09 25.02 -2.99
CA ILE A 96 -13.95 23.83 -2.98
C ILE A 96 -13.56 22.91 -1.82
N GLY A 97 -12.26 22.71 -1.57
CA GLY A 97 -11.78 21.92 -0.43
C GLY A 97 -12.23 22.49 0.92
N ARG A 98 -12.12 23.81 1.12
CA ARG A 98 -12.61 24.48 2.35
C ARG A 98 -14.13 24.35 2.49
N PHE A 99 -14.88 24.56 1.41
CA PHE A 99 -16.32 24.36 1.42
C PHE A 99 -16.71 22.92 1.78
N ALA A 100 -16.00 21.92 1.24
CA ALA A 100 -16.22 20.52 1.58
C ALA A 100 -15.94 20.22 3.07
N MET A 101 -14.92 20.86 3.65
CA MET A 101 -14.62 20.76 5.09
C MET A 101 -15.76 21.33 5.95
N ASP A 102 -16.26 22.52 5.60
CA ASP A 102 -17.38 23.14 6.33
C ASP A 102 -18.64 22.26 6.27
N ARG A 103 -18.98 21.76 5.07
CA ARG A 103 -20.14 20.86 4.91
C ARG A 103 -19.94 19.53 5.61
N ALA A 104 -18.72 18.98 5.65
CA ALA A 104 -18.45 17.77 6.42
C ALA A 104 -18.61 17.99 7.92
N ALA A 105 -18.26 19.17 8.45
CA ALA A 105 -18.53 19.53 9.83
C ALA A 105 -20.03 19.63 10.11
N ASP A 106 -20.81 20.25 9.21
CA ASP A 106 -22.28 20.30 9.31
C ASP A 106 -22.90 18.89 9.31
N LEU A 107 -22.45 18.02 8.40
CA LEU A 107 -22.89 16.62 8.34
C LEU A 107 -22.56 15.86 9.63
N GLN A 108 -21.37 16.08 10.20
CA GLN A 108 -20.98 15.51 11.49
C GLN A 108 -21.90 16.02 12.62
N ALA A 109 -22.19 17.32 12.65
CA ALA A 109 -23.07 17.93 13.65
C ALA A 109 -24.52 17.41 13.54
N ALA A 110 -24.98 17.12 12.32
CA ALA A 110 -26.26 16.47 12.05
C ALA A 110 -26.28 14.97 12.42
N GLY A 111 -25.17 14.41 12.87
CA GLY A 111 -25.06 13.01 13.29
C GLY A 111 -24.80 12.01 12.16
N LEU A 112 -24.46 12.47 10.95
CA LEU A 112 -24.13 11.55 9.86
C LEU A 112 -22.84 10.78 10.16
N HIS A 113 -22.90 9.46 10.00
CA HIS A 113 -21.78 8.58 10.30
C HIS A 113 -20.56 8.83 9.40
N LYS A 114 -19.35 8.76 9.99
CA LYS A 114 -18.06 9.03 9.32
C LYS A 114 -17.83 8.29 8.00
N SER A 115 -18.41 7.10 7.84
CA SER A 115 -18.29 6.30 6.61
C SER A 115 -18.90 6.96 5.37
N VAL A 116 -19.84 7.90 5.59
CA VAL A 116 -20.47 8.70 4.54
C VAL A 116 -19.91 10.12 4.58
N THR A 117 -19.84 10.75 5.75
CA THR A 117 -19.35 12.13 5.91
C THR A 117 -17.95 12.33 5.32
N ASN A 118 -17.02 11.40 5.55
CA ASN A 118 -15.66 11.56 5.00
C ASN A 118 -15.58 11.44 3.47
N ARG A 119 -16.64 11.00 2.77
CA ARG A 119 -16.61 10.84 1.30
C ARG A 119 -16.49 12.17 0.56
N VAL A 120 -17.11 13.22 1.09
CA VAL A 120 -17.04 14.56 0.46
C VAL A 120 -15.64 15.18 0.58
N LEU A 121 -14.80 14.65 1.47
CA LEU A 121 -13.43 15.11 1.70
C LEU A 121 -12.41 14.37 0.82
N GLU A 122 -12.71 13.17 0.32
CA GLU A 122 -11.74 12.30 -0.37
C GLU A 122 -11.00 12.96 -1.56
N PRO A 123 -11.58 13.88 -2.36
CA PRO A 123 -10.84 14.58 -3.41
C PRO A 123 -9.67 15.45 -2.91
N PHE A 124 -9.68 15.86 -1.65
CA PHE A 124 -8.74 16.83 -1.08
C PHE A 124 -7.83 16.21 0.00
N MET A 125 -7.87 14.89 0.14
CA MET A 125 -7.15 14.17 1.18
C MET A 125 -5.85 13.56 0.66
N TRP A 126 -4.85 13.54 1.54
CA TRP A 126 -3.74 12.61 1.42
C TRP A 126 -4.17 11.22 1.89
N HIS A 127 -3.51 10.19 1.36
CA HIS A 127 -3.80 8.80 1.64
C HIS A 127 -2.51 8.06 1.93
N THR A 128 -2.55 7.16 2.91
CA THR A 128 -1.43 6.30 3.29
C THR A 128 -1.80 4.85 3.03
N SER A 129 -0.89 4.11 2.40
CA SER A 129 -1.03 2.67 2.17
C SER A 129 0.29 1.97 2.49
N VAL A 130 0.19 0.77 3.04
CA VAL A 130 1.30 -0.18 3.08
C VAL A 130 1.14 -1.11 1.87
N VAL A 131 2.24 -1.37 1.19
CA VAL A 131 2.26 -2.20 -0.02
C VAL A 131 3.46 -3.13 -0.02
N THR A 132 3.23 -4.41 -0.27
CA THR A 132 4.26 -5.45 -0.38
C THR A 132 4.22 -6.11 -1.75
N SER A 133 5.37 -6.32 -2.36
CA SER A 133 5.49 -7.02 -3.64
C SER A 133 6.89 -7.55 -3.90
N THR A 134 6.96 -8.61 -4.72
CA THR A 134 8.19 -9.09 -5.37
C THR A 134 8.31 -8.61 -6.82
N ALA A 135 7.26 -7.98 -7.35
CA ALA A 135 7.14 -7.58 -8.76
C ALA A 135 6.76 -6.11 -8.84
N TRP A 136 7.74 -5.25 -9.15
CA TRP A 136 7.59 -3.80 -9.21
C TRP A 136 7.77 -3.24 -10.62
N ASP A 137 8.51 -3.94 -11.47
CA ASP A 137 8.98 -3.42 -12.75
C ASP A 137 7.84 -2.98 -13.67
N ASN A 138 6.76 -3.78 -13.75
CA ASN A 138 5.59 -3.39 -14.53
C ASN A 138 4.90 -2.12 -13.99
N PHE A 139 4.88 -1.92 -12.67
CA PHE A 139 4.35 -0.69 -12.08
C PHE A 139 5.21 0.51 -12.46
N PHE A 140 6.53 0.41 -12.31
CA PHE A 140 7.44 1.50 -12.68
C PHE A 140 7.42 1.79 -14.18
N LEU A 141 7.44 0.76 -15.02
CA LEU A 141 7.35 0.90 -16.48
C LEU A 141 6.10 1.67 -16.92
N GLN A 142 4.95 1.38 -16.31
CA GLN A 142 3.69 2.02 -16.68
C GLN A 142 3.50 3.40 -16.03
N ARG A 143 4.03 3.60 -14.81
CA ARG A 143 3.68 4.74 -13.97
C ARG A 143 4.78 5.77 -13.84
N ASP A 144 6.06 5.39 -13.92
CA ASP A 144 7.13 6.35 -14.19
C ASP A 144 7.27 6.61 -15.69
N SER A 145 6.20 7.15 -16.27
CA SER A 145 6.10 7.49 -17.69
C SER A 145 5.56 8.90 -17.81
N GLU A 146 5.98 9.62 -18.86
CA GLU A 146 5.43 10.94 -19.19
C GLU A 146 3.95 10.89 -19.59
N LEU A 147 3.49 9.72 -20.04
CA LEU A 147 2.09 9.48 -20.36
C LEU A 147 1.22 9.25 -19.12
N ALA A 148 1.84 9.03 -17.96
CA ALA A 148 1.14 8.83 -16.70
C ALA A 148 0.75 10.17 -16.08
N GLN A 149 -0.36 10.17 -15.35
CA GLN A 149 -0.79 11.33 -14.60
C GLN A 149 0.31 11.75 -13.59
N PRO A 150 0.63 13.05 -13.44
CA PRO A 150 1.74 13.53 -12.63
C PRO A 150 1.77 12.98 -11.20
N GLU A 151 0.62 12.80 -10.54
CA GLU A 151 0.55 12.29 -9.17
C GLU A 151 1.01 10.83 -9.04
N VAL A 152 0.59 9.93 -9.94
CA VAL A 152 1.03 8.53 -9.88
C VAL A 152 2.46 8.39 -10.37
N ARG A 153 2.91 9.26 -11.28
CA ARG A 153 4.31 9.32 -11.71
C ARG A 153 5.23 9.71 -10.56
N ALA A 154 4.88 10.78 -9.83
CA ALA A 154 5.64 11.20 -8.66
C ALA A 154 5.69 10.12 -7.58
N LEU A 155 4.57 9.41 -7.35
CA LEU A 155 4.54 8.26 -6.46
C LEU A 155 5.45 7.12 -6.95
N ALA A 156 5.39 6.77 -8.24
CA ALA A 156 6.21 5.70 -8.81
C ALA A 156 7.71 6.00 -8.70
N LYS A 157 8.12 7.25 -8.95
CA LYS A 157 9.49 7.71 -8.73
C LYS A 157 9.91 7.59 -7.27
N ALA A 158 9.11 8.13 -6.34
CA ALA A 158 9.42 8.05 -4.91
C ALA A 158 9.58 6.58 -4.43
N MET A 159 8.73 5.67 -4.91
CA MET A 159 8.81 4.24 -4.61
C MET A 159 10.06 3.58 -5.23
N SER A 160 10.41 3.94 -6.46
CA SER A 160 11.60 3.44 -7.15
C SER A 160 12.88 3.92 -6.46
N ASP A 161 12.95 5.20 -6.11
CA ASP A 161 14.07 5.83 -5.43
C ASP A 161 14.27 5.22 -4.03
N ALA A 162 13.19 5.09 -3.25
CA ALA A 162 13.24 4.46 -1.93
C ALA A 162 13.73 3.00 -2.00
N ARG A 163 13.29 2.23 -3.00
CA ARG A 163 13.78 0.86 -3.22
C ARG A 163 15.24 0.85 -3.68
N SER A 164 15.63 1.73 -4.58
CA SER A 164 17.00 1.77 -5.11
C SER A 164 18.01 2.20 -4.04
N GLY A 165 17.60 3.09 -3.13
CA GLY A 165 18.41 3.50 -1.98
C GLY A 165 18.43 2.52 -0.80
N SER A 166 17.62 1.46 -0.84
CA SER A 166 17.58 0.44 0.22
C SER A 166 18.42 -0.78 -0.12
N VAL A 167 19.16 -1.28 0.87
CA VAL A 167 19.92 -2.53 0.79
C VAL A 167 19.10 -3.64 1.46
N PRO A 168 18.69 -4.68 0.73
CA PRO A 168 17.87 -5.75 1.29
C PRO A 168 18.64 -6.57 2.32
N ARG A 169 17.95 -6.95 3.41
CA ARG A 169 18.49 -7.89 4.40
C ARG A 169 18.42 -9.31 3.86
N GLN A 170 19.55 -10.00 3.81
CA GLN A 170 19.58 -11.43 3.53
C GLN A 170 19.00 -12.20 4.73
N LEU A 171 17.93 -12.96 4.50
CA LEU A 171 17.32 -13.80 5.53
C LEU A 171 17.89 -15.24 5.47
N PRO A 172 17.98 -15.93 6.61
CA PRO A 172 18.24 -17.37 6.63
C PRO A 172 16.99 -18.16 6.22
N ALA A 173 17.15 -19.46 5.96
CA ALA A 173 16.02 -20.36 5.79
C ALA A 173 15.11 -20.32 7.04
N GLY A 174 13.80 -20.16 6.83
CA GLY A 174 12.83 -20.00 7.92
C GLY A 174 12.83 -18.63 8.60
N GLY A 175 13.66 -17.68 8.14
CA GLY A 175 13.61 -16.28 8.59
C GLY A 175 12.36 -15.54 8.09
N TRP A 176 12.05 -14.38 8.67
CA TRP A 176 10.84 -13.62 8.34
C TRP A 176 11.14 -12.22 7.80
N HIS A 177 10.38 -11.84 6.78
CA HIS A 177 10.21 -10.46 6.35
C HIS A 177 9.15 -9.79 7.25
N LEU A 178 9.59 -8.82 8.06
CA LEU A 178 8.82 -8.28 9.18
C LEU A 178 8.67 -6.74 9.08
N PRO A 179 7.74 -6.21 8.28
CA PRO A 179 7.45 -4.77 8.25
C PRO A 179 7.14 -4.20 9.64
N TYR A 180 7.64 -2.99 9.92
CA TYR A 180 7.48 -2.30 11.21
C TYR A 180 8.05 -3.03 12.45
N VAL A 181 8.87 -4.06 12.27
CA VAL A 181 9.66 -4.66 13.36
C VAL A 181 11.07 -4.11 13.27
N THR A 182 11.57 -3.64 14.40
CA THR A 182 12.89 -3.01 14.58
C THR A 182 13.83 -3.96 15.31
N ASP A 183 15.13 -3.66 15.32
CA ASP A 183 16.10 -4.47 16.07
C ASP A 183 15.81 -4.49 17.57
N ARG A 184 15.24 -3.40 18.12
CA ARG A 184 14.77 -3.32 19.51
C ARG A 184 13.70 -4.38 19.81
N ASP A 185 12.75 -4.59 18.91
CA ASP A 185 11.71 -5.61 19.09
C ASP A 185 12.33 -7.02 19.13
N VAL A 186 13.39 -7.27 18.35
CA VAL A 186 14.11 -8.56 18.33
C VAL A 186 14.85 -8.81 19.65
N GLU A 187 15.43 -7.76 20.23
CA GLU A 187 16.13 -7.82 21.52
C GLU A 187 15.18 -8.02 22.70
N GLU A 188 14.03 -7.33 22.72
CA GLU A 188 13.08 -7.34 23.84
C GLU A 188 12.22 -8.62 23.90
N ASP A 189 11.71 -9.10 22.76
CA ASP A 189 10.74 -10.21 22.72
C ASP A 189 11.38 -11.60 22.47
N GLY A 190 12.71 -11.61 22.34
CA GLY A 190 13.49 -12.77 21.93
C GLY A 190 13.25 -13.14 20.48
N ALA A 191 14.20 -13.83 19.85
CA ALA A 191 14.16 -14.21 18.44
C ALA A 191 13.09 -15.26 18.06
N ARG A 192 11.90 -15.22 18.68
CA ARG A 192 10.73 -16.02 18.32
C ARG A 192 10.08 -15.43 17.07
N GLY A 193 10.56 -15.88 15.91
CA GLY A 193 10.10 -15.39 14.61
C GLY A 193 8.59 -15.47 14.40
N ASP A 194 7.90 -16.42 15.04
CA ASP A 194 6.45 -16.56 14.98
C ASP A 194 5.70 -15.46 15.76
N LEU A 195 6.23 -15.02 16.90
CA LEU A 195 5.68 -13.93 17.69
C LEU A 195 5.84 -12.59 16.94
N LEU A 196 7.06 -12.32 16.45
CA LEU A 196 7.36 -11.11 15.70
C LEU A 196 6.56 -11.01 14.40
N ALA A 197 6.28 -12.14 13.75
CA ALA A 197 5.40 -12.18 12.56
C ALA A 197 3.97 -11.71 12.88
N ARG A 198 3.42 -12.10 14.04
CA ARG A 198 2.08 -11.65 14.48
C ARG A 198 2.08 -10.17 14.83
N ILE A 199 3.11 -9.71 15.54
CA ILE A 199 3.30 -8.29 15.88
C ILE A 199 3.39 -7.44 14.61
N SER A 200 4.23 -7.85 13.66
CA SER A 200 4.39 -7.20 12.37
C SER A 200 3.06 -7.10 11.60
N ALA A 201 2.29 -8.20 11.52
CA ALA A 201 0.98 -8.20 10.87
C ALA A 201 -0.02 -7.26 11.56
N ALA A 202 -0.03 -7.20 12.90
CA ALA A 202 -0.86 -6.27 13.64
C ALA A 202 -0.48 -4.80 13.37
N ARG A 203 0.83 -4.49 13.29
CA ARG A 203 1.33 -3.16 12.93
C ARG A 203 0.94 -2.78 11.49
N CYS A 204 1.05 -3.69 10.54
CA CYS A 204 0.55 -3.49 9.16
C CYS A 204 -0.96 -3.18 9.09
N ALA A 205 -1.77 -3.61 10.07
CA ALA A 205 -3.20 -3.30 10.12
C ALA A 205 -3.49 -1.85 10.57
N ARG A 206 -2.50 -1.15 11.15
CA ARG A 206 -2.68 0.18 11.76
C ARG A 206 -2.56 1.35 10.78
N THR A 207 -2.60 1.14 9.46
CA THR A 207 -2.49 2.21 8.45
C THR A 207 -3.51 3.36 8.59
N SER A 208 -4.61 3.14 9.33
CA SER A 208 -5.62 4.17 9.63
C SER A 208 -5.34 4.98 10.92
N TYR A 209 -4.40 4.53 11.74
CA TYR A 209 -4.03 5.13 13.01
C TYR A 209 -2.53 5.43 12.93
N LEU A 210 -2.17 6.66 12.52
CA LEU A 210 -0.79 7.16 12.37
C LEU A 210 0.00 7.20 13.71
N THR A 211 -0.01 6.11 14.47
CA THR A 211 0.69 5.92 15.74
C THR A 211 1.75 4.85 15.56
N HIS A 212 2.56 4.99 14.50
CA HIS A 212 3.80 4.23 14.38
C HIS A 212 4.94 4.90 15.17
N ASP A 213 4.72 6.12 15.66
CA ASP A 213 5.67 6.84 16.50
C ASP A 213 5.45 6.53 17.99
N GLY A 214 6.35 5.70 18.53
CA GLY A 214 6.84 5.89 19.90
C GLY A 214 6.28 5.00 21.02
N ASN A 215 5.17 4.28 20.84
CA ASN A 215 4.65 3.32 21.84
C ASN A 215 4.31 1.99 21.17
N ALA A 216 5.35 1.21 20.86
CA ALA A 216 5.19 -0.20 20.54
C ALA A 216 4.81 -0.93 21.83
N ASP A 217 3.59 -1.46 21.87
CA ASP A 217 3.11 -2.36 22.93
C ASP A 217 2.88 -3.73 22.28
N PRO A 218 3.86 -4.66 22.41
CA PRO A 218 3.76 -6.01 21.86
C PRO A 218 2.49 -6.75 22.31
N GLU A 219 2.03 -6.54 23.54
CA GLU A 219 0.82 -7.19 24.05
C GLU A 219 -0.44 -6.65 23.33
N ALA A 220 -0.51 -5.35 23.10
CA ALA A 220 -1.58 -4.75 22.31
C ALA A 220 -1.53 -5.17 20.83
N ASP A 221 -0.33 -5.34 20.28
CA ASP A 221 -0.12 -5.87 18.92
C ASP A 221 -0.64 -7.30 18.80
N LEU A 222 -0.31 -8.18 19.74
CA LEU A 222 -0.79 -9.57 19.77
C LEU A 222 -2.31 -9.65 19.95
N LYS A 223 -2.89 -8.85 20.86
CA LYS A 223 -4.36 -8.75 21.00
C LYS A 223 -5.03 -8.28 19.71
N LEU A 224 -4.40 -7.37 18.97
CA LEU A 224 -4.91 -6.94 17.67
C LEU A 224 -4.79 -8.05 16.63
N PHE A 225 -3.67 -8.77 16.58
CA PHE A 225 -3.50 -9.93 15.71
C PHE A 225 -4.61 -10.98 15.94
N ASP A 226 -4.86 -11.35 17.19
CA ASP A 226 -5.88 -12.32 17.55
C ASP A 226 -7.27 -11.86 17.08
N LYS A 227 -7.60 -10.58 17.25
CA LYS A 227 -8.85 -10.00 16.71
C LYS A 227 -8.94 -10.08 15.19
N LEU A 228 -7.85 -9.80 14.47
CA LEU A 228 -7.83 -9.86 13.00
C LEU A 228 -8.15 -11.26 12.49
N VAL A 229 -7.54 -12.28 13.09
CA VAL A 229 -7.69 -13.66 12.61
C VAL A 229 -8.98 -14.31 13.13
N SER A 230 -9.50 -13.91 14.29
CA SER A 230 -10.72 -14.47 14.91
C SER A 230 -12.01 -13.76 14.51
N ALA A 231 -11.94 -12.60 13.87
CA ALA A 231 -13.11 -11.93 13.31
C ALA A 231 -13.87 -12.83 12.32
N ASP A 232 -15.17 -12.60 12.18
CA ASP A 232 -16.01 -13.30 11.21
C ASP A 232 -16.69 -12.27 10.28
N PRO A 233 -16.22 -12.10 9.02
CA PRO A 233 -15.07 -12.80 8.42
C PRO A 233 -13.71 -12.26 8.92
N PRO A 234 -12.63 -13.06 8.84
CA PRO A 234 -11.30 -12.61 9.26
C PRO A 234 -10.72 -11.50 8.38
N HIS A 235 -9.84 -10.69 8.97
CA HIS A 235 -9.14 -9.60 8.29
C HIS A 235 -7.76 -10.05 7.80
N TRP A 236 -7.71 -10.56 6.57
CA TRP A 236 -6.51 -11.23 6.05
C TRP A 236 -5.41 -10.34 5.48
N SER A 237 -5.74 -9.17 4.93
CA SER A 237 -4.76 -8.35 4.22
C SER A 237 -3.51 -7.97 5.04
N PRO A 238 -3.57 -7.68 6.35
CA PRO A 238 -2.36 -7.39 7.14
C PRO A 238 -1.35 -8.53 7.18
N LEU A 239 -1.82 -9.78 7.12
CA LEU A 239 -0.99 -10.97 7.14
C LEU A 239 -0.29 -11.24 5.79
N GLU A 240 -0.67 -10.53 4.72
CA GLU A 240 -0.05 -10.69 3.40
C GLU A 240 1.27 -9.91 3.25
N HIS A 241 1.54 -8.99 4.16
CA HIS A 241 2.76 -8.19 4.20
C HIS A 241 3.93 -8.93 4.88
N VAL A 242 3.61 -9.88 5.75
CA VAL A 242 4.58 -10.70 6.51
C VAL A 242 4.81 -12.00 5.77
N ALA A 243 6.06 -12.37 5.52
CA ALA A 243 6.36 -13.57 4.72
C ALA A 243 7.68 -14.24 5.11
N THR A 244 7.76 -15.55 4.89
CA THR A 244 8.98 -16.36 5.00
C THR A 244 9.47 -16.78 3.61
N PRO A 245 10.79 -16.96 3.38
CA PRO A 245 11.28 -17.58 2.17
C PRO A 245 10.62 -18.94 1.91
N TRP A 246 10.25 -19.18 0.65
CA TRP A 246 9.66 -20.43 0.18
C TRP A 246 10.04 -20.67 -1.29
N PRO A 247 11.28 -21.11 -1.58
CA PRO A 247 11.81 -21.24 -2.94
C PRO A 247 10.98 -22.13 -3.87
N GLU A 248 10.25 -23.09 -3.31
CA GLU A 248 9.39 -24.04 -4.04
C GLU A 248 8.21 -23.33 -4.72
N ASN A 249 7.84 -22.13 -4.26
CA ASN A 249 6.88 -21.22 -4.89
C ASN A 249 7.45 -20.56 -6.17
N ARG A 250 8.47 -21.16 -6.78
CA ARG A 250 9.02 -20.85 -8.10
C ARG A 250 8.66 -21.88 -9.17
N ASN A 251 7.85 -22.89 -8.82
CA ASN A 251 7.61 -23.99 -9.74
C ASN A 251 7.16 -23.48 -11.12
N LYS A 252 7.67 -24.14 -12.16
CA LYS A 252 7.82 -23.63 -13.52
C LYS A 252 6.52 -23.79 -14.33
N GLY A 253 6.28 -22.87 -15.27
CA GLY A 253 5.28 -23.00 -16.33
C GLY A 253 5.70 -22.26 -17.61
N GLU A 254 4.81 -22.17 -18.59
CA GLU A 254 4.97 -21.33 -19.80
C GLU A 254 3.70 -20.50 -20.01
N LEU A 255 3.85 -19.19 -20.21
CA LEU A 255 2.76 -18.31 -20.63
C LEU A 255 2.80 -18.25 -22.15
N ARG A 256 1.76 -18.78 -22.78
CA ARG A 256 1.57 -18.70 -24.22
C ARG A 256 0.53 -17.66 -24.52
N PHE A 257 0.86 -16.65 -25.32
CA PHE A 257 -0.11 -15.66 -25.79
C PHE A 257 0.18 -15.22 -27.21
N THR A 258 -0.85 -14.75 -27.91
CA THR A 258 -0.73 -14.16 -29.25
C THR A 258 -0.84 -12.65 -29.12
N ASP A 259 0.16 -11.91 -29.60
CA ASP A 259 0.10 -10.45 -29.55
C ASP A 259 -0.92 -9.87 -30.55
N ARG A 260 -1.11 -8.55 -30.48
CA ARG A 260 -2.03 -7.82 -31.36
C ARG A 260 -1.70 -7.92 -32.86
N ASN A 261 -0.52 -8.43 -33.22
CA ASN A 261 -0.07 -8.64 -34.59
C ASN A 261 -0.17 -10.12 -35.02
N GLY A 262 -0.77 -10.98 -34.20
CA GLY A 262 -0.92 -12.40 -34.50
C GLY A 262 0.33 -13.24 -34.21
N ARG A 263 1.37 -12.68 -33.57
CA ARG A 263 2.59 -13.42 -33.24
C ARG A 263 2.41 -14.18 -31.93
N GLN A 264 2.69 -15.48 -31.95
CA GLN A 264 2.74 -16.28 -30.73
C GLN A 264 4.03 -16.00 -29.95
N HIS A 265 3.86 -15.83 -28.64
CA HIS A 265 4.91 -15.63 -27.65
C HIS A 265 4.80 -16.73 -26.62
N ASP A 266 5.90 -17.46 -26.43
CA ASP A 266 6.08 -18.41 -25.34
C ASP A 266 7.06 -17.78 -24.36
N LEU A 267 6.57 -17.37 -23.19
CA LEU A 267 7.40 -16.84 -22.12
C LEU A 267 7.54 -17.92 -21.05
N PRO A 268 8.77 -18.37 -20.71
CA PRO A 268 8.97 -19.20 -19.54
C PRO A 268 8.43 -18.45 -18.33
N LEU A 269 7.40 -19.02 -17.68
CA LEU A 269 6.94 -18.58 -16.39
C LEU A 269 7.86 -19.19 -15.36
N GLU A 270 8.91 -18.47 -15.01
CA GLU A 270 9.78 -18.84 -13.89
C GLU A 270 9.07 -18.62 -12.52
N HIS A 271 7.74 -18.44 -12.52
CA HIS A 271 7.03 -17.71 -11.46
C HIS A 271 5.57 -18.13 -11.17
N LEU A 272 5.15 -19.38 -11.46
CA LEU A 272 3.78 -19.84 -11.14
C LEU A 272 3.67 -21.33 -10.75
N PRO A 273 3.06 -21.68 -9.59
CA PRO A 273 2.02 -20.89 -8.92
C PRO A 273 2.54 -20.09 -7.73
N ARG A 274 2.11 -18.83 -7.62
CA ARG A 274 2.37 -17.94 -6.47
C ARG A 274 1.54 -18.39 -5.27
N VAL A 275 2.14 -18.39 -4.08
CA VAL A 275 1.40 -18.43 -2.81
C VAL A 275 0.88 -17.01 -2.53
N GLY A 276 -0.33 -16.73 -3.01
CA GLY A 276 -0.90 -15.38 -3.05
C GLY A 276 -0.26 -14.50 -4.13
N ASN A 277 0.22 -13.31 -3.77
CA ASN A 277 0.82 -12.35 -4.71
C ASN A 277 2.36 -12.44 -4.82
N LEU A 278 3.01 -13.18 -3.92
CA LEU A 278 4.47 -13.16 -3.75
C LEU A 278 5.12 -14.37 -4.43
N LEU A 279 6.25 -14.15 -5.09
CA LEU A 279 7.05 -15.19 -5.75
C LEU A 279 8.20 -15.62 -4.86
N ALA A 280 8.43 -16.93 -4.64
CA ALA A 280 9.51 -17.45 -3.77
C ALA A 280 9.39 -17.07 -2.28
N TRP A 281 8.23 -16.55 -1.88
CA TRP A 281 7.89 -16.19 -0.51
C TRP A 281 6.51 -16.75 -0.18
N ARG A 282 6.30 -17.15 1.07
CA ARG A 282 5.00 -17.58 1.60
C ARG A 282 4.53 -16.59 2.65
N SER A 283 3.34 -16.02 2.45
CA SER A 283 2.75 -15.08 3.40
C SER A 283 2.28 -15.76 4.69
N LEU A 284 2.31 -15.03 5.81
CA LEU A 284 1.76 -15.47 7.10
C LEU A 284 0.28 -15.85 6.98
N ARG A 285 -0.47 -15.14 6.11
CA ARG A 285 -1.87 -15.45 5.80
C ARG A 285 -2.04 -16.93 5.42
N THR A 286 -1.17 -17.45 4.56
CA THR A 286 -1.27 -18.82 4.06
C THR A 286 -1.12 -19.82 5.19
N GLU A 287 -0.18 -19.59 6.10
CA GLU A 287 0.05 -20.46 7.25
C GLU A 287 -1.13 -20.45 8.23
N VAL A 288 -1.63 -19.25 8.53
CA VAL A 288 -2.75 -19.06 9.45
C VAL A 288 -4.05 -19.65 8.87
N GLU A 289 -4.36 -19.39 7.60
CA GLU A 289 -5.54 -19.98 6.95
C GLU A 289 -5.45 -21.52 6.92
N ALA A 290 -4.29 -22.08 6.57
CA ALA A 290 -4.07 -23.53 6.54
C ALA A 290 -4.27 -24.16 7.93
N SER A 291 -3.75 -23.53 9.00
CA SER A 291 -3.93 -24.01 10.38
C SER A 291 -5.39 -24.02 10.84
N LYS A 292 -6.25 -23.19 10.22
CA LYS A 292 -7.69 -23.14 10.50
C LYS A 292 -8.51 -24.11 9.66
N GLY A 293 -7.85 -24.93 8.83
CA GLY A 293 -8.53 -25.81 7.87
C GLY A 293 -9.30 -25.04 6.80
N ALA A 294 -9.10 -23.72 6.70
CA ALA A 294 -9.76 -22.88 5.72
C ALA A 294 -9.18 -23.16 4.34
N ARG A 295 -10.05 -23.39 3.37
CA ARG A 295 -9.69 -23.51 1.96
C ARG A 295 -10.15 -22.30 1.17
N THR A 296 -9.79 -21.11 1.63
CA THR A 296 -10.04 -19.83 0.93
C THR A 296 -9.47 -19.78 -0.49
N PHE A 297 -8.65 -20.77 -0.86
CA PHE A 297 -8.08 -20.99 -2.18
C PHE A 297 -8.63 -22.24 -2.92
N ALA A 298 -9.65 -22.93 -2.38
CA ALA A 298 -10.34 -24.03 -3.06
C ALA A 298 -11.58 -23.57 -3.84
#